data_AF-A0A849PQP4-F1
#
_entry.id   AF-A0A849PQP4-F1
#
_cell.length_a   1.000
_cell.length_b   1.000
_cell.length_c   1.000
_cell.angle_alpha   90.00
_cell.angle_beta   90.00
_cell.angle_gamma   90.00
#
_symmetry.space_group_name_H-M   'P 1'
#
loop_
_entity.id
_entity.type
_entity.pdbx_description
1 polymer ?
#
loop_
_entity_poly.entity_id
_entity_poly.type
_entity_poly.pdbx_seq_one_letter_code
_entity_poly.pdbx_strand_id
1 'polypeptide(L)'
;MIDANDLLDVESELGRIVTELEVSKDTGDVIIAVCNDFSLRKLITDEIVRRTGYTRYDIHLDEKNKNLPKILSEEKDEILDSIVFVHGIEKAEPEIYRYLNFQRDIFYKLKQRVVLWCYSGFVRNLLKYAADFWRFKGNTYEFDLKEARELPVVQYMLSKEIYYRDIDELNSRIKIFEYLLKEVKSDREKADILLKMGIFYYLKSDLDKAEEMYRKSLAINEALGRKEGVASGYGNLGNVYQIRGDLDKAEELYRKSLAIEKKLGRREGIANQCGNLGNVCLIRDDLDIAEEMYRKSLLINEDIGRKEGAASDYSNLGNVYWIRGDLAKAEEMYRKSLELFISIGSENMIKKLNFLITDLKQGGRMTSQKLLQPITVCRQCDPDMQHSRSYMDAVSAFNQRRLAGKKEQQVITVT
;
A
#
# COMPACT_ATOMS: atom_id res chain seq x y z
N MET A 1 7.87 21.07 -7.06
CA MET A 1 6.96 21.96 -6.29
C MET A 1 6.09 22.71 -7.29
N ILE A 2 4.83 22.98 -6.98
CA ILE A 2 3.98 23.86 -7.80
C ILE A 2 4.57 25.27 -7.68
N ASP A 3 4.78 25.98 -8.80
CA ASP A 3 5.24 27.38 -8.77
C ASP A 3 4.22 28.21 -7.97
N ALA A 4 4.68 29.21 -7.22
CA ALA A 4 3.79 30.16 -6.55
C ALA A 4 2.83 30.85 -7.54
N ASN A 5 3.27 31.03 -8.80
CA ASN A 5 2.43 31.54 -9.88
C ASN A 5 1.34 30.54 -10.31
N ASP A 6 1.66 29.25 -10.40
CA ASP A 6 0.68 28.21 -10.73
C ASP A 6 -0.34 28.02 -9.59
N LEU A 7 0.10 28.19 -8.33
CA LEU A 7 -0.78 28.20 -7.15
C LEU A 7 -1.75 29.38 -7.16
N LEU A 8 -1.32 30.55 -7.62
CA LEU A 8 -2.19 31.72 -7.78
C LEU A 8 -3.25 31.49 -8.86
N ASP A 9 -2.89 30.85 -9.97
CA ASP A 9 -3.83 30.49 -11.04
C ASP A 9 -4.86 29.46 -10.54
N VAL A 10 -4.40 28.41 -9.83
CA VAL A 10 -5.30 27.42 -9.21
C VAL A 10 -6.21 28.06 -8.16
N GLU A 11 -5.70 28.96 -7.32
CA GLU A 11 -6.50 29.65 -6.29
C GLU A 11 -7.56 30.58 -6.92
N SER A 12 -7.21 31.27 -8.01
CA SER A 12 -8.14 32.10 -8.78
C SER A 12 -9.26 31.25 -9.39
N GLU A 13 -8.93 30.15 -10.08
CA GLU A 13 -9.94 29.27 -10.68
C GLU A 13 -10.79 28.57 -9.62
N LEU A 14 -10.19 28.15 -8.50
CA LEU A 14 -10.93 27.65 -7.33
C LEU A 14 -11.91 28.70 -6.80
N GLY A 15 -11.48 29.96 -6.68
CA GLY A 15 -12.32 31.07 -6.24
C GLY A 15 -13.54 31.26 -7.14
N ARG A 16 -13.37 31.12 -8.45
CA ARG A 16 -14.47 31.16 -9.41
C ARG A 16 -15.43 29.98 -9.26
N ILE A 17 -14.91 28.75 -9.12
CA ILE A 17 -15.76 27.57 -8.85
C ILE A 17 -16.58 27.74 -7.57
N VAL A 18 -15.95 28.20 -6.49
CA VAL A 18 -16.63 28.43 -5.21
C VAL A 18 -17.73 29.48 -5.36
N THR A 19 -17.42 30.60 -6.04
CA THR A 19 -18.38 31.67 -6.30
C THR A 19 -19.57 31.15 -7.10
N GLU A 20 -19.31 30.37 -8.15
CA GLU A 20 -20.38 29.77 -8.94
C GLU A 20 -21.28 28.89 -8.07
N LEU A 21 -20.71 27.95 -7.31
CA LEU A 21 -21.46 27.04 -6.43
C LEU A 21 -22.30 27.77 -5.37
N GLU A 22 -21.83 28.92 -4.89
CA GLU A 22 -22.56 29.79 -3.98
C GLU A 22 -23.72 30.54 -4.65
N VAL A 23 -23.56 30.93 -5.92
CA VAL A 23 -24.61 31.57 -6.73
C VAL A 23 -25.67 30.57 -7.18
N SER A 24 -25.27 29.33 -7.49
CA SER A 24 -26.14 28.21 -7.88
C SER A 24 -27.14 27.76 -6.82
N LYS A 25 -27.33 28.54 -5.75
CA LYS A 25 -27.96 28.11 -4.51
C LYS A 25 -29.33 27.47 -4.68
N ASP A 26 -30.05 27.94 -5.70
CA ASP A 26 -31.44 27.60 -5.96
C ASP A 26 -31.68 26.96 -7.36
N THR A 27 -30.66 26.85 -8.21
CA THR A 27 -30.82 26.51 -9.64
C THR A 27 -30.12 25.23 -10.10
N GLY A 28 -29.17 24.69 -9.32
CA GLY A 28 -28.45 23.44 -9.63
C GLY A 28 -27.54 23.55 -10.86
N ASP A 29 -26.25 23.80 -10.65
CA ASP A 29 -25.29 23.94 -11.76
C ASP A 29 -24.42 22.70 -11.97
N VAL A 30 -23.99 22.54 -13.23
CA VAL A 30 -23.02 21.52 -13.62
C VAL A 30 -21.72 22.19 -14.05
N ILE A 31 -20.69 22.03 -13.24
CA ILE A 31 -19.35 22.56 -13.45
C ILE A 31 -18.47 21.47 -14.06
N ILE A 32 -17.83 21.77 -15.19
CA ILE A 32 -16.80 20.88 -15.76
C ILE A 32 -15.44 21.36 -15.28
N ALA A 33 -14.76 20.51 -14.52
CA ALA A 33 -13.44 20.80 -13.98
C ALA A 33 -12.40 19.86 -14.61
N VAL A 34 -11.48 20.43 -15.37
CA VAL A 34 -10.40 19.70 -16.05
C VAL A 34 -9.18 19.71 -15.13
N CYS A 35 -8.76 18.55 -14.67
CA CYS A 35 -7.54 18.41 -13.88
C CYS A 35 -6.92 17.05 -14.14
N ASN A 36 -5.68 17.03 -14.66
CA ASN A 36 -4.99 15.78 -14.99
C ASN A 36 -4.36 15.08 -13.78
N ASP A 37 -4.19 15.78 -12.66
CA ASP A 37 -3.62 15.23 -11.43
C ASP A 37 -4.70 14.79 -10.43
N PHE A 38 -4.76 13.49 -10.13
CA PHE A 38 -5.75 12.94 -9.20
C PHE A 38 -5.60 13.43 -7.76
N SER A 39 -4.36 13.65 -7.30
CA SER A 39 -4.10 14.14 -5.94
C SER A 39 -4.58 15.58 -5.80
N LEU A 40 -4.37 16.40 -6.85
CA LEU A 40 -4.84 17.77 -6.89
C LEU A 40 -6.37 17.84 -6.88
N ARG A 41 -7.06 16.97 -7.64
CA ARG A 41 -8.55 16.88 -7.58
C ARG A 41 -9.04 16.71 -6.15
N LYS A 42 -8.42 15.80 -5.39
CA LYS A 42 -8.80 15.56 -3.99
C LYS A 42 -8.61 16.81 -3.14
N LEU A 43 -7.44 17.45 -3.22
CA LEU A 43 -7.14 18.67 -2.46
C LEU A 43 -8.10 19.80 -2.79
N ILE A 44 -8.38 20.02 -4.08
CA ILE A 44 -9.34 21.03 -4.53
C ILE A 44 -10.75 20.71 -4.03
N THR A 45 -11.20 19.46 -4.13
CA THR A 45 -12.51 19.03 -3.61
C THR A 45 -12.61 19.28 -2.10
N ASP A 46 -11.62 18.89 -1.31
CA ASP A 46 -11.61 19.09 0.13
C ASP A 46 -11.68 20.59 0.48
N GLU A 47 -10.99 21.43 -0.29
CA GLU A 47 -10.99 22.88 -0.12
C GLU A 47 -12.31 23.55 -0.54
N ILE A 48 -12.95 23.10 -1.63
CA ILE A 48 -14.29 23.56 -2.03
C ILE A 48 -15.30 23.28 -0.91
N VAL A 49 -15.29 22.06 -0.38
CA VAL A 49 -16.18 21.66 0.73
C VAL A 49 -15.94 22.53 1.95
N ARG A 50 -14.67 22.78 2.29
CA ARG A 50 -14.29 23.62 3.43
C ARG A 50 -14.76 25.08 3.28
N ARG A 51 -14.62 25.67 2.08
CA ARG A 51 -14.98 27.08 1.82
C ARG A 51 -16.49 27.28 1.70
N THR A 52 -17.18 26.35 1.06
CA THR A 52 -18.62 26.46 0.80
C THR A 52 -19.49 25.98 1.97
N GLY A 53 -18.98 25.05 2.79
CA GLY A 53 -19.71 24.46 3.92
C GLY A 53 -20.76 23.41 3.54
N TYR A 54 -20.89 23.04 2.27
CA TYR A 54 -21.81 21.98 1.82
C TYR A 54 -21.31 20.59 2.20
N THR A 55 -22.24 19.63 2.29
CA THR A 55 -21.88 18.21 2.41
C THR A 55 -21.32 17.67 1.10
N ARG A 56 -20.36 16.76 1.20
CA ARG A 56 -19.70 16.12 0.06
C ARG A 56 -20.38 14.81 -0.28
N TYR A 57 -20.69 14.60 -1.56
CA TYR A 57 -21.13 13.29 -2.08
C TYR A 57 -20.28 12.92 -3.30
N ASP A 58 -19.64 11.74 -3.30
CA ASP A 58 -18.78 11.30 -4.40
C ASP A 58 -19.44 10.17 -5.20
N ILE A 59 -19.53 10.37 -6.51
CA ILE A 59 -19.90 9.32 -7.47
C ILE A 59 -18.65 8.88 -8.21
N HIS A 60 -18.35 7.59 -8.17
CA HIS A 60 -17.25 6.98 -8.91
C HIS A 60 -17.81 6.12 -10.04
N LEU A 61 -17.60 6.56 -11.28
CA LEU A 61 -18.02 5.81 -12.46
C LEU A 61 -16.98 4.74 -12.83
N ASP A 62 -17.48 3.54 -13.12
CA ASP A 62 -16.69 2.38 -13.55
C ASP A 62 -17.47 1.52 -14.56
N GLU A 63 -16.94 0.35 -14.94
CA GLU A 63 -17.57 -0.56 -15.91
C GLU A 63 -18.96 -1.05 -15.48
N LYS A 64 -19.23 -1.12 -14.17
CA LYS A 64 -20.51 -1.60 -13.60
C LYS A 64 -21.49 -0.44 -13.36
N ASN A 65 -20.98 0.75 -13.03
CA ASN A 65 -21.74 1.96 -12.73
C ASN A 65 -21.39 3.09 -13.70
N LYS A 66 -21.79 2.95 -14.97
CA LYS A 66 -21.49 3.93 -16.04
C LYS A 66 -22.62 4.92 -16.38
N ASN A 67 -23.83 4.73 -15.85
CA ASN A 67 -24.99 5.57 -16.18
C ASN A 67 -25.21 6.69 -15.16
N LEU A 68 -24.44 7.77 -15.30
CA LEU A 68 -24.50 8.92 -14.40
C LEU A 68 -25.92 9.53 -14.28
N PRO A 69 -26.67 9.79 -15.36
CA PRO A 69 -28.01 10.36 -15.22
C PRO A 69 -28.97 9.47 -14.42
N LYS A 70 -28.85 8.14 -14.58
CA LYS A 70 -29.64 7.18 -13.79
C LYS A 70 -29.32 7.30 -12.29
N ILE A 71 -28.03 7.29 -11.92
CA ILE A 71 -27.59 7.41 -10.52
C ILE A 71 -28.13 8.70 -9.91
N LEU A 72 -27.94 9.84 -10.60
CA LEU A 72 -28.44 11.14 -10.14
C LEU A 72 -29.97 11.19 -10.00
N SER A 73 -30.70 10.40 -10.79
CA SER A 73 -32.16 10.32 -10.70
C SER A 73 -32.67 9.42 -9.57
N GLU A 74 -31.94 8.35 -9.25
CA GLU A 74 -32.31 7.36 -8.22
C GLU A 74 -31.95 7.85 -6.81
N GLU A 75 -30.80 8.49 -6.65
CA GLU A 75 -30.27 8.93 -5.34
C GLU A 75 -30.67 10.37 -4.98
N LYS A 76 -31.49 11.03 -5.81
CA LYS A 76 -31.80 12.48 -5.76
C LYS A 76 -32.16 13.02 -4.36
N ASP A 77 -32.87 12.24 -3.55
CA ASP A 77 -33.37 12.66 -2.23
C ASP A 77 -32.26 12.57 -1.17
N GLU A 78 -31.30 11.66 -1.33
CA GLU A 78 -30.14 11.50 -0.44
C GLU A 78 -29.09 12.60 -0.66
N ILE A 79 -29.03 13.17 -1.87
CA ILE A 79 -28.00 14.14 -2.27
C ILE A 79 -28.50 15.59 -2.31
N LEU A 80 -29.74 15.87 -1.89
CA LEU A 80 -30.44 17.15 -2.09
C LEU A 80 -29.67 18.38 -1.57
N ASP A 81 -28.87 18.22 -0.51
CA ASP A 81 -28.10 19.30 0.13
C ASP A 81 -26.57 19.17 -0.06
N SER A 82 -26.12 18.27 -0.93
CA SER A 82 -24.70 17.99 -1.18
C SER A 82 -24.19 18.61 -2.47
N ILE A 83 -22.88 18.90 -2.49
CA ILE A 83 -22.14 18.99 -3.76
C ILE A 83 -21.78 17.57 -4.19
N VAL A 84 -22.21 17.22 -5.40
CA VAL A 84 -21.92 15.93 -6.03
C VAL A 84 -20.64 16.05 -6.85
N PHE A 85 -19.60 15.35 -6.43
CA PHE A 85 -18.35 15.23 -7.18
C PHE A 85 -18.34 13.93 -7.97
N VAL A 86 -18.27 14.03 -9.30
CA VAL A 86 -18.25 12.87 -10.18
C VAL A 86 -16.81 12.62 -10.64
N HIS A 87 -16.33 11.42 -10.38
CA HIS A 87 -14.98 10.95 -10.72
C HIS A 87 -15.05 9.77 -11.68
N GLY A 88 -14.00 9.57 -12.48
CA GLY A 88 -13.88 8.40 -13.35
C GLY A 88 -14.72 8.48 -14.63
N ILE A 89 -15.31 9.63 -14.93
CA ILE A 89 -16.08 9.88 -16.15
C ILE A 89 -15.27 9.61 -17.43
N GLU A 90 -13.95 9.75 -17.33
CA GLU A 90 -12.96 9.46 -18.37
C GLU A 90 -12.75 7.97 -18.66
N LYS A 91 -13.09 7.08 -17.71
CA LYS A 91 -12.93 5.62 -17.84
C LYS A 91 -14.17 4.97 -18.43
N ALA A 92 -15.28 5.69 -18.49
CA ALA A 92 -16.51 5.18 -19.06
C ALA A 92 -16.38 5.04 -20.60
N GLU A 93 -16.93 3.96 -21.13
CA GLU A 93 -16.99 3.67 -22.57
C GLU A 93 -17.62 4.84 -23.37
N PRO A 94 -17.45 4.89 -24.71
CA PRO A 94 -18.03 5.93 -25.56
C PRO A 94 -19.54 6.20 -25.35
N GLU A 95 -20.25 5.23 -24.76
CA GLU A 95 -21.64 5.35 -24.34
C GLU A 95 -21.90 6.51 -23.38
N ILE A 96 -20.93 6.95 -22.57
CA ILE A 96 -21.14 8.08 -21.65
C ILE A 96 -21.43 9.38 -22.39
N TYR A 97 -20.75 9.62 -23.51
CA TYR A 97 -21.02 10.80 -24.34
C TYR A 97 -22.43 10.76 -24.91
N ARG A 98 -22.90 9.56 -25.30
CA ARG A 98 -24.28 9.35 -25.72
C ARG A 98 -25.25 9.70 -24.59
N TYR A 99 -25.03 9.21 -23.37
CA TYR A 99 -25.89 9.53 -22.23
C TYR A 99 -25.91 11.03 -21.92
N LEU A 100 -24.74 11.66 -21.86
CA LEU A 100 -24.62 13.10 -21.63
C LEU A 100 -25.38 13.89 -22.70
N ASN A 101 -25.25 13.51 -23.99
CA ASN A 101 -25.92 14.23 -25.07
C ASN A 101 -27.44 14.07 -25.07
N PHE A 102 -27.93 12.83 -24.90
CA PHE A 102 -29.34 12.48 -25.06
C PHE A 102 -30.17 12.62 -23.77
N GLN A 103 -29.56 12.55 -22.59
CA GLN A 103 -30.24 12.67 -21.30
C GLN A 103 -29.84 13.93 -20.53
N ARG A 104 -29.32 14.95 -21.22
CA ARG A 104 -28.96 16.24 -20.61
C ARG A 104 -30.12 16.87 -19.84
N ASP A 105 -31.35 16.58 -20.23
CA ASP A 105 -32.53 17.19 -19.63
C ASP A 105 -32.74 16.84 -18.16
N ILE A 106 -32.16 15.72 -17.72
CA ILE A 106 -32.15 15.33 -16.31
C ILE A 106 -31.42 16.39 -15.49
N PHE A 107 -30.31 16.95 -16.02
CA PHE A 107 -29.54 17.97 -15.33
C PHE A 107 -30.29 19.30 -15.18
N TYR A 108 -31.27 19.64 -16.02
CA TYR A 108 -32.14 20.81 -15.80
C TYR A 108 -33.04 20.67 -14.57
N LYS A 109 -33.30 19.43 -14.15
CA LYS A 109 -34.25 19.12 -13.07
C LYS A 109 -33.52 18.84 -11.76
N LEU A 110 -32.20 18.78 -11.79
CA LEU A 110 -31.40 18.60 -10.59
C LEU A 110 -31.41 19.88 -9.77
N LYS A 111 -31.58 19.73 -8.46
CA LYS A 111 -31.37 20.79 -7.49
C LYS A 111 -29.96 20.78 -6.92
N GLN A 112 -29.23 19.69 -7.19
CA GLN A 112 -27.89 19.43 -6.69
C GLN A 112 -26.84 20.12 -7.57
N ARG A 113 -25.73 20.50 -6.94
CA ARG A 113 -24.56 21.06 -7.64
C ARG A 113 -23.65 19.93 -8.03
N VAL A 114 -23.31 19.83 -9.31
CA VAL A 114 -22.53 18.72 -9.84
C VAL A 114 -21.19 19.22 -10.37
N VAL A 115 -20.09 18.73 -9.81
CA VAL A 115 -18.74 18.98 -10.31
C VAL A 115 -18.25 17.73 -11.03
N LEU A 116 -18.07 17.83 -12.34
CA LEU A 116 -17.57 16.76 -13.20
C LEU A 116 -16.05 16.88 -13.36
N TRP A 117 -15.30 16.04 -12.65
CA TRP A 117 -13.85 15.96 -12.82
C TRP A 117 -13.49 15.17 -14.08
N CYS A 118 -12.70 15.76 -14.97
CA CYS A 118 -12.27 15.08 -16.20
C CYS A 118 -10.84 15.45 -16.62
N TYR A 119 -10.30 14.71 -17.59
CA TYR A 119 -9.02 15.00 -18.23
C TYR A 119 -9.18 15.88 -19.47
N SER A 120 -8.13 16.57 -19.89
CA SER A 120 -8.18 17.47 -21.06
C SER A 120 -8.61 16.74 -22.35
N GLY A 121 -8.25 15.46 -22.49
CA GLY A 121 -8.71 14.62 -23.60
C GLY A 121 -10.22 14.35 -23.61
N PHE A 122 -10.86 14.29 -22.44
CA PHE A 122 -12.31 14.08 -22.31
C PHE A 122 -13.08 15.26 -22.88
N VAL A 123 -12.64 16.50 -22.62
CA VAL A 123 -13.29 17.72 -23.16
C VAL A 123 -13.34 17.71 -24.68
N ARG A 124 -12.23 17.34 -25.34
CA ARG A 124 -12.19 17.20 -26.80
C ARG A 124 -13.20 16.17 -27.32
N ASN A 125 -13.32 15.04 -26.63
CA ASN A 125 -14.30 14.02 -26.98
C ASN A 125 -15.74 14.45 -26.66
N LEU A 126 -15.95 15.19 -25.58
CA LEU A 126 -17.25 15.74 -25.20
C LEU A 126 -17.75 16.71 -26.27
N LEU A 127 -16.88 17.62 -26.73
CA LEU A 127 -17.14 18.51 -27.86
C LEU A 127 -17.53 17.74 -29.13
N LYS A 128 -16.85 16.62 -29.40
CA LYS A 128 -17.02 15.84 -30.62
C LYS A 128 -18.27 14.94 -30.60
N TYR A 129 -18.52 14.29 -29.47
CA TYR A 129 -19.52 13.21 -29.36
C TYR A 129 -20.75 13.58 -28.54
N ALA A 130 -20.71 14.69 -27.80
CA ALA A 130 -21.81 15.21 -26.99
C ALA A 130 -21.92 16.75 -27.08
N ALA A 131 -21.92 17.27 -28.31
CA ALA A 131 -21.89 18.71 -28.57
C ALA A 131 -23.09 19.46 -27.97
N ASP A 132 -24.27 18.84 -27.88
CA ASP A 132 -25.47 19.49 -27.32
C ASP A 132 -25.36 19.63 -25.80
N PHE A 133 -24.77 18.62 -25.13
CA PHE A 133 -24.43 18.73 -23.71
C PHE A 133 -23.35 19.79 -23.46
N TRP A 134 -22.36 19.91 -24.35
CA TRP A 134 -21.33 20.93 -24.24
C TRP A 134 -21.91 22.34 -24.33
N ARG A 135 -22.75 22.61 -25.35
CA ARG A 135 -23.42 23.90 -25.56
C ARG A 135 -24.32 24.32 -24.39
N PHE A 136 -24.72 23.37 -23.55
CA PHE A 136 -25.56 23.58 -22.39
C PHE A 136 -24.78 24.12 -21.15
N LYS A 137 -23.44 24.18 -21.14
CA LYS A 137 -22.68 24.50 -19.92
C LYS A 137 -22.47 25.99 -19.68
N GLY A 138 -22.72 26.41 -18.43
CA GLY A 138 -22.47 27.75 -17.94
C GLY A 138 -20.98 28.06 -17.75
N ASN A 139 -20.19 27.09 -17.26
CA ASN A 139 -18.77 27.33 -16.96
C ASN A 139 -17.89 26.06 -17.13
N THR A 140 -16.69 26.24 -17.68
CA THR A 140 -15.63 25.22 -17.72
C THR A 140 -14.38 25.79 -17.08
N TYR A 141 -13.77 25.02 -16.19
CA TYR A 141 -12.56 25.40 -15.47
C TYR A 141 -11.45 24.43 -15.79
N GLU A 142 -10.31 24.95 -16.21
CA GLU A 142 -9.13 24.16 -16.55
C GLU A 142 -8.02 24.45 -15.54
N PHE A 143 -7.67 23.42 -14.76
CA PHE A 143 -6.53 23.43 -13.86
C PHE A 143 -5.36 22.80 -14.58
N ASP A 144 -4.59 23.63 -15.28
CA ASP A 144 -3.35 23.21 -15.94
C ASP A 144 -2.15 23.53 -15.04
N LEU A 145 -1.52 22.49 -14.52
CA LEU A 145 -0.19 22.62 -13.96
C LEU A 145 0.79 22.42 -15.12
N LYS A 146 1.33 23.54 -15.65
CA LYS A 146 2.40 23.50 -16.65
C LYS A 146 3.49 22.58 -16.13
N GLU A 147 3.75 21.50 -16.89
CA GLU A 147 4.78 20.47 -16.65
C GLU A 147 5.37 20.53 -15.24
N ALA A 148 4.82 19.75 -14.31
CA ALA A 148 5.42 19.55 -13.00
C ALA A 148 6.84 18.98 -13.17
N ARG A 149 7.81 19.85 -13.42
CA ARG A 149 9.22 19.53 -13.45
C ARG A 149 9.61 19.26 -12.01
N GLU A 150 10.08 18.03 -11.83
CA GLU A 150 10.40 17.37 -10.57
C GLU A 150 9.16 17.17 -9.67
N LEU A 151 8.47 16.06 -9.95
CA LEU A 151 7.28 15.56 -9.25
C LEU A 151 7.52 15.48 -7.72
N PRO A 152 6.89 16.36 -6.91
CA PRO A 152 6.72 16.12 -5.48
C PRO A 152 5.87 14.87 -5.22
N VAL A 153 5.15 14.38 -6.24
CA VAL A 153 4.36 13.15 -6.22
C VAL A 153 5.24 11.94 -5.94
N VAL A 154 6.46 11.84 -6.48
CA VAL A 154 7.34 10.72 -6.16
C VAL A 154 7.64 10.74 -4.67
N GLN A 155 8.10 11.88 -4.14
CA GLN A 155 8.42 11.99 -2.73
C GLN A 155 7.20 11.79 -1.82
N TYR A 156 6.03 12.31 -2.21
CA TYR A 156 4.76 12.10 -1.51
C TYR A 156 4.32 10.64 -1.52
N MET A 157 4.42 9.95 -2.67
CA MET A 157 4.07 8.53 -2.81
C MET A 157 5.06 7.64 -2.06
N LEU A 158 6.34 8.01 -2.03
CA LEU A 158 7.38 7.33 -1.26
C LEU A 158 7.19 7.53 0.26
N SER A 159 6.71 8.70 0.68
CA SER A 159 6.51 9.04 2.09
C SER A 159 5.24 8.45 2.70
N LYS A 160 4.30 7.96 1.88
CA LYS A 160 3.12 7.26 2.41
C LYS A 160 3.51 5.86 2.87
N GLU A 161 3.05 5.52 4.07
CA GLU A 161 3.08 4.16 4.58
C GLU A 161 2.28 3.24 3.64
N ILE A 162 2.74 1.99 3.55
CA ILE A 162 2.18 1.01 2.64
C ILE A 162 0.94 0.42 3.29
N TYR A 163 -0.20 1.07 3.08
CA TYR A 163 -1.51 0.51 3.37
C TYR A 163 -2.15 0.02 2.07
N TYR A 164 -2.59 -1.23 2.06
CA TYR A 164 -3.37 -1.80 0.97
C TYR A 164 -4.43 -2.73 1.56
N ARG A 165 -5.65 -2.66 1.04
CA ARG A 165 -6.78 -3.47 1.51
C ARG A 165 -6.89 -4.80 0.78
N ASP A 166 -6.51 -4.82 -0.49
CA ASP A 166 -6.60 -5.99 -1.37
C ASP A 166 -5.48 -5.99 -2.43
N ILE A 167 -5.43 -7.06 -3.21
CA ILE A 167 -4.43 -7.26 -4.25
C ILE A 167 -4.60 -6.32 -5.45
N ASP A 168 -5.80 -5.78 -5.67
CA ASP A 168 -6.10 -4.86 -6.78
C ASP A 168 -5.60 -3.45 -6.49
N GLU A 169 -5.68 -3.00 -5.24
CA GLU A 169 -5.02 -1.78 -4.77
C GLU A 169 -3.49 -1.91 -4.93
N LEU A 170 -2.94 -3.08 -4.59
CA LEU A 170 -1.51 -3.36 -4.76
C LEU A 170 -1.10 -3.35 -6.24
N ASN A 171 -1.89 -3.96 -7.13
CA ASN A 171 -1.66 -3.93 -8.58
C ASN A 171 -1.75 -2.50 -9.13
N SER A 172 -2.69 -1.70 -8.63
CA SER A 172 -2.84 -0.29 -9.03
C SER A 172 -1.63 0.54 -8.60
N ARG A 173 -1.11 0.30 -7.38
CA ARG A 173 0.13 0.94 -6.90
C ARG A 173 1.33 0.52 -7.76
N ILE A 174 1.46 -0.76 -8.11
CA ILE A 174 2.53 -1.23 -9.00
C ILE A 174 2.49 -0.47 -10.33
N LYS A 175 1.32 -0.35 -10.98
CA LYS A 175 1.17 0.40 -12.25
C LYS A 175 1.59 1.86 -12.13
N ILE A 176 1.26 2.52 -11.01
CA ILE A 176 1.69 3.91 -10.76
C ILE A 176 3.21 3.98 -10.65
N PHE A 177 3.84 3.08 -9.88
CA PHE A 177 5.28 3.07 -9.71
C PHE A 177 6.04 2.66 -10.98
N GLU A 178 5.47 1.80 -11.83
CA GLU A 178 5.99 1.50 -13.17
C GLU A 178 6.00 2.74 -14.08
N TYR A 179 4.95 3.57 -14.00
CA TYR A 179 4.93 4.85 -14.71
C TYR A 179 5.97 5.81 -14.15
N LEU A 180 6.02 6.00 -12.82
CA LEU A 180 7.00 6.87 -12.17
C LEU A 180 8.44 6.48 -12.50
N LEU A 181 8.74 5.17 -12.57
CA LEU A 181 10.06 4.66 -12.91
C LEU A 181 10.53 5.06 -14.32
N LYS A 182 9.60 5.25 -15.27
CA LYS A 182 9.91 5.68 -16.64
C LYS A 182 10.17 7.19 -16.73
N GLU A 183 9.45 7.97 -15.94
CA GLU A 183 9.51 9.44 -15.97
C GLU A 183 10.68 9.99 -15.13
N VAL A 184 11.09 9.26 -14.10
CA VAL A 184 12.09 9.73 -13.14
C VAL A 184 13.50 9.76 -13.75
N LYS A 185 14.18 10.91 -13.65
CA LYS A 185 15.55 11.07 -14.15
C LYS A 185 16.60 10.78 -13.08
N SER A 186 16.30 11.12 -11.83
CA SER A 186 17.21 10.97 -10.69
C SER A 186 17.42 9.50 -10.33
N ASP A 187 18.68 9.05 -10.34
CA ASP A 187 19.02 7.69 -9.93
C ASP A 187 18.70 7.43 -8.45
N ARG A 188 18.76 8.47 -7.61
CA ARG A 188 18.34 8.39 -6.21
C ARG A 188 16.86 7.99 -6.11
N GLU A 189 16.00 8.68 -6.84
CA GLU A 189 14.56 8.43 -6.81
C GLU A 189 14.22 7.12 -7.51
N LYS A 190 14.91 6.75 -8.60
CA LYS A 190 14.81 5.41 -9.21
C LYS A 190 15.05 4.32 -8.18
N ALA A 191 16.12 4.44 -7.38
CA ALA A 191 16.45 3.46 -6.37
C ALA A 191 15.34 3.32 -5.32
N ASP A 192 14.73 4.43 -4.90
CA ASP A 192 13.67 4.44 -3.90
C ASP A 192 12.35 3.87 -4.46
N ILE A 193 12.01 4.19 -5.71
CA ILE A 193 10.87 3.61 -6.45
C ILE A 193 11.04 2.10 -6.59
N LEU A 194 12.21 1.64 -7.04
CA LEU A 194 12.53 0.21 -7.18
C LEU A 194 12.44 -0.53 -5.84
N LEU A 195 12.90 0.10 -4.75
CA LEU A 195 12.79 -0.47 -3.41
C LEU A 195 11.31 -0.68 -3.02
N LYS A 196 10.45 0.32 -3.24
CA LYS A 196 9.01 0.22 -2.96
C LYS A 196 8.31 -0.81 -3.86
N MET A 197 8.64 -0.85 -5.15
CA MET A 197 8.12 -1.88 -6.06
C MET A 197 8.50 -3.29 -5.60
N GLY A 198 9.74 -3.49 -5.13
CA GLY A 198 10.16 -4.75 -4.55
C GLY A 198 9.32 -5.16 -3.34
N ILE A 199 8.95 -4.20 -2.47
CA ILE A 199 8.04 -4.44 -1.34
C ILE A 199 6.66 -4.86 -1.85
N PHE A 200 6.12 -4.19 -2.87
CA PHE A 200 4.82 -4.57 -3.41
C PHE A 200 4.82 -5.98 -4.01
N TYR A 201 5.84 -6.35 -4.79
CA TYR A 201 5.94 -7.72 -5.31
C TYR A 201 6.15 -8.75 -4.20
N TYR A 202 6.92 -8.42 -3.16
CA TYR A 202 7.09 -9.28 -1.99
C TYR A 202 5.76 -9.53 -1.28
N LEU A 203 4.94 -8.50 -1.09
CA LEU A 203 3.60 -8.62 -0.48
C LEU A 203 2.63 -9.42 -1.37
N LYS A 204 2.77 -9.31 -2.70
CA LYS A 204 2.08 -10.15 -3.69
C LYS A 204 2.64 -11.58 -3.75
N SER A 205 3.70 -11.88 -3.00
CA SER A 205 4.40 -13.16 -3.02
C SER A 205 5.04 -13.51 -4.38
N ASP A 206 5.26 -12.51 -5.24
CA ASP A 206 6.06 -12.61 -6.48
C ASP A 206 7.54 -12.38 -6.12
N LEU A 207 8.17 -13.42 -5.59
CA LEU A 207 9.52 -13.34 -5.02
C LEU A 207 10.60 -13.06 -6.06
N ASP A 208 10.38 -13.51 -7.30
CA ASP A 208 11.31 -13.31 -8.41
C ASP A 208 11.37 -11.83 -8.81
N LYS A 209 10.21 -11.17 -8.99
CA LYS A 209 10.18 -9.73 -9.25
C LYS A 209 10.62 -8.92 -8.04
N ALA A 210 10.27 -9.35 -6.83
CA ALA A 210 10.75 -8.69 -5.61
C ALA A 210 12.28 -8.65 -5.57
N GLU A 211 12.94 -9.80 -5.78
CA GLU A 211 14.39 -9.88 -5.86
C GLU A 211 14.96 -8.98 -6.97
N GLU A 212 14.39 -9.04 -8.17
CA GLU A 212 14.85 -8.23 -9.30
C GLU A 212 14.84 -6.73 -8.95
N MET A 213 13.73 -6.24 -8.40
CA MET A 213 13.58 -4.83 -8.03
C MET A 213 14.55 -4.44 -6.90
N TYR A 214 14.69 -5.28 -5.87
CA TYR A 214 15.64 -5.03 -4.79
C TYR A 214 17.08 -5.02 -5.26
N ARG A 215 17.49 -5.92 -6.17
CA ARG A 215 18.84 -5.93 -6.74
C ARG A 215 19.13 -4.68 -7.56
N LYS A 216 18.18 -4.23 -8.38
CA LYS A 216 18.30 -2.98 -9.15
C LYS A 216 18.44 -1.78 -8.21
N SER A 217 17.60 -1.68 -7.18
CA SER A 217 17.69 -0.63 -6.16
C SER A 217 19.02 -0.64 -5.41
N LEU A 218 19.47 -1.83 -4.99
CA LEU A 218 20.73 -2.03 -4.28
C LEU A 218 21.92 -1.56 -5.13
N ALA A 219 22.00 -1.98 -6.39
CA ALA A 219 23.10 -1.60 -7.29
C ALA A 219 23.20 -0.08 -7.46
N ILE A 220 22.06 0.61 -7.60
CA ILE A 220 22.05 2.08 -7.70
C ILE A 220 22.49 2.72 -6.38
N ASN A 221 21.98 2.25 -5.23
CA ASN A 221 22.38 2.77 -3.94
C ASN A 221 23.87 2.53 -3.62
N GLU A 222 24.44 1.41 -4.05
CA GLU A 222 25.88 1.13 -3.96
C GLU A 222 26.67 2.11 -4.82
N ALA A 223 26.27 2.33 -6.08
CA ALA A 223 26.91 3.29 -6.98
C ALA A 223 26.85 4.74 -6.45
N LEU A 224 25.74 5.11 -5.83
CA LEU A 224 25.54 6.44 -5.21
C LEU A 224 26.16 6.56 -3.80
N GLY A 225 26.70 5.48 -3.24
CA GLY A 225 27.23 5.46 -1.86
C GLY A 225 26.17 5.62 -0.77
N ARG A 226 24.87 5.44 -1.07
CA ARG A 226 23.74 5.61 -0.15
C ARG A 226 23.62 4.44 0.82
N LYS A 227 24.36 4.49 1.91
CA LYS A 227 24.45 3.39 2.90
C LYS A 227 23.10 2.94 3.47
N GLU A 228 22.18 3.85 3.73
CA GLU A 228 20.81 3.51 4.17
C GLU A 228 20.06 2.64 3.15
N GLY A 229 20.11 3.04 1.86
CA GLY A 229 19.47 2.27 0.79
C GLY A 229 20.13 0.91 0.59
N VAL A 230 21.45 0.82 0.76
CA VAL A 230 22.20 -0.44 0.73
C VAL A 230 21.77 -1.37 1.87
N ALA A 231 21.65 -0.84 3.10
CA ALA A 231 21.19 -1.62 4.25
C ALA A 231 19.76 -2.14 4.05
N SER A 232 18.87 -1.29 3.54
CA SER A 232 17.49 -1.67 3.22
C SER A 232 17.42 -2.74 2.13
N GLY A 233 18.24 -2.61 1.08
CA GLY A 233 18.33 -3.59 -0.01
C GLY A 233 18.79 -4.97 0.48
N TYR A 234 19.82 -5.03 1.32
CA TYR A 234 20.26 -6.30 1.92
C TYR A 234 19.19 -6.91 2.83
N GLY A 235 18.58 -6.11 3.71
CA GLY A 235 17.52 -6.60 4.60
C GLY A 235 16.33 -7.18 3.83
N ASN A 236 15.87 -6.49 2.78
CA ASN A 236 14.76 -6.92 1.95
C ASN A 236 15.08 -8.16 1.10
N LEU A 237 16.31 -8.26 0.57
CA LEU A 237 16.76 -9.49 -0.09
C LEU A 237 16.83 -10.65 0.90
N GLY A 238 17.29 -10.41 2.13
CA GLY A 238 17.28 -11.41 3.20
C GLY A 238 15.89 -12.01 3.43
N ASN A 239 14.85 -11.15 3.46
CA ASN A 239 13.45 -11.59 3.57
C ASN A 239 13.04 -12.54 2.42
N VAL A 240 13.43 -12.21 1.18
CA VAL A 240 13.14 -13.06 0.01
C VAL A 240 13.81 -14.44 0.15
N TYR A 241 15.09 -14.47 0.53
CA TYR A 241 15.83 -15.72 0.70
C TYR A 241 15.32 -16.56 1.88
N GLN A 242 14.88 -15.91 2.96
CA GLN A 242 14.26 -16.58 4.10
C GLN A 242 12.96 -17.31 3.67
N ILE A 243 12.09 -16.66 2.90
CA ILE A 243 10.86 -17.31 2.40
C ILE A 243 11.17 -18.46 1.46
N ARG A 244 12.20 -18.32 0.60
CA ARG A 244 12.71 -19.42 -0.23
C ARG A 244 13.42 -20.51 0.56
N GLY A 245 13.65 -20.29 1.86
CA GLY A 245 14.28 -21.26 2.72
C GLY A 245 15.80 -21.35 2.59
N ASP A 246 16.43 -20.43 1.87
CA ASP A 246 17.88 -20.27 1.83
C ASP A 246 18.31 -19.44 3.05
N LEU A 247 18.32 -20.10 4.21
CA LEU A 247 18.52 -19.47 5.52
C LEU A 247 19.94 -18.94 5.70
N ASP A 248 20.94 -19.60 5.10
CA ASP A 248 22.34 -19.18 5.17
C ASP A 248 22.52 -17.84 4.45
N LYS A 249 21.96 -17.73 3.25
CA LYS A 249 21.99 -16.49 2.47
C LYS A 249 21.16 -15.39 3.11
N ALA A 250 20.00 -15.73 3.68
CA ALA A 250 19.19 -14.78 4.44
C ALA A 250 19.97 -14.20 5.62
N GLU A 251 20.61 -15.05 6.42
CA GLU A 251 21.45 -14.63 7.55
C GLU A 251 22.62 -13.73 7.09
N GLU A 252 23.33 -14.10 6.04
CA GLU A 252 24.43 -13.30 5.49
C GLU A 252 23.96 -11.88 5.15
N LEU A 253 22.82 -11.77 4.45
CA LEU A 253 22.26 -10.49 4.02
C LEU A 253 21.75 -9.66 5.21
N TYR A 254 21.07 -10.26 6.17
CA TYR A 254 20.66 -9.57 7.40
C TYR A 254 21.86 -9.07 8.20
N ARG A 255 22.95 -9.85 8.31
CA ARG A 255 24.18 -9.42 8.99
C ARG A 255 24.85 -8.26 8.27
N LYS A 256 24.90 -8.28 6.94
CA LYS A 256 25.38 -7.14 6.13
C LYS A 256 24.56 -5.89 6.37
N SER A 257 23.24 -5.99 6.37
CA SER A 257 22.32 -4.89 6.69
C SER A 257 22.57 -4.37 8.11
N LEU A 258 22.57 -5.25 9.12
CA LEU A 258 22.78 -4.90 10.53
C LEU A 258 24.11 -4.18 10.76
N ALA A 259 25.19 -4.61 10.11
CA ALA A 259 26.49 -3.95 10.21
C ALA A 259 26.46 -2.51 9.70
N ILE A 260 25.68 -2.23 8.65
CA ILE A 260 25.50 -0.88 8.11
C ILE A 260 24.60 -0.06 9.03
N GLU A 261 23.45 -0.60 9.47
CA GLU A 261 22.52 0.10 10.37
C GLU A 261 23.20 0.50 11.69
N LYS A 262 24.06 -0.38 12.25
CA LYS A 262 24.90 -0.05 13.42
C LYS A 262 25.87 1.10 13.15
N LYS A 263 26.54 1.10 11.99
CA LYS A 263 27.44 2.20 11.60
C LYS A 263 26.70 3.52 11.42
N LEU A 264 25.44 3.47 10.99
CA LEU A 264 24.58 4.65 10.83
C LEU A 264 23.88 5.08 12.12
N GLY A 265 23.95 4.29 13.19
CA GLY A 265 23.22 4.55 14.44
C GLY A 265 21.69 4.44 14.32
N ARG A 266 21.19 3.77 13.27
CA ARG A 266 19.76 3.69 12.96
C ARG A 266 19.09 2.58 13.76
N ARG A 267 18.54 2.97 14.91
CA ARG A 267 17.98 2.05 15.90
C ARG A 267 16.86 1.17 15.36
N GLU A 268 15.94 1.72 14.57
CA GLU A 268 14.87 0.95 13.95
C GLU A 268 15.41 -0.15 13.02
N GLY A 269 16.39 0.18 12.17
CA GLY A 269 17.04 -0.78 11.30
C GLY A 269 17.74 -1.90 12.06
N ILE A 270 18.42 -1.56 13.16
CA ILE A 270 19.06 -2.54 14.06
C ILE A 270 18.01 -3.49 14.65
N ALA A 271 16.89 -2.98 15.16
CA ALA A 271 15.81 -3.79 15.71
C ALA A 271 15.25 -4.75 14.65
N ASN A 272 14.91 -4.23 13.46
CA ASN A 272 14.38 -5.03 12.35
C ASN A 272 15.32 -6.18 11.96
N GLN A 273 16.64 -5.92 11.83
CA GLN A 273 17.59 -6.99 11.49
C GLN A 273 17.81 -7.98 12.64
N CYS A 274 17.74 -7.54 13.90
CA CYS A 274 17.75 -8.47 15.04
C CYS A 274 16.53 -9.39 15.03
N GLY A 275 15.31 -8.86 14.85
CA GLY A 275 14.10 -9.68 14.73
C GLY A 275 14.17 -10.66 13.56
N ASN A 276 14.68 -10.23 12.40
CA ASN A 276 14.88 -11.08 11.23
C ASN A 276 15.89 -12.22 11.47
N LEU A 277 17.01 -11.94 12.13
CA LEU A 277 17.95 -12.97 12.54
C LEU A 277 17.33 -13.94 13.56
N GLY A 278 16.50 -13.42 14.47
CA GLY A 278 15.70 -14.24 15.39
C GLY A 278 14.79 -15.21 14.63
N ASN A 279 14.15 -14.77 13.55
CA ASN A 279 13.33 -15.64 12.69
C ASN A 279 14.14 -16.77 12.05
N VAL A 280 15.35 -16.47 11.55
CA VAL A 280 16.24 -17.50 10.98
C VAL A 280 16.61 -18.55 12.03
N CYS A 281 17.02 -18.12 13.23
CA CYS A 281 17.34 -19.02 14.34
C CYS A 281 16.12 -19.85 14.76
N LEU A 282 14.94 -19.23 14.86
CA LEU A 282 13.70 -19.91 15.21
C LEU A 282 13.35 -21.01 14.19
N ILE A 283 13.53 -20.74 12.90
CA ILE A 283 13.31 -21.73 11.84
C ILE A 283 14.28 -22.91 11.95
N ARG A 284 15.54 -22.63 12.32
CA ARG A 284 16.58 -23.65 12.57
C ARG A 284 16.41 -24.40 13.90
N ASP A 285 15.43 -24.02 14.72
CA ASP A 285 15.21 -24.56 16.07
C ASP A 285 16.29 -24.13 17.09
N ASP A 286 17.07 -23.08 16.78
CA ASP A 286 18.05 -22.46 17.69
C ASP A 286 17.34 -21.50 18.65
N LEU A 287 16.48 -22.05 19.52
CA LEU A 287 15.50 -21.28 20.31
C LEU A 287 16.15 -20.27 21.28
N ASP A 288 17.32 -20.58 21.84
CA ASP A 288 18.05 -19.70 22.76
C ASP A 288 18.55 -18.44 22.04
N ILE A 289 19.13 -18.62 20.85
CA ILE A 289 19.62 -17.50 20.04
C ILE A 289 18.44 -16.70 19.49
N ALA A 290 17.35 -17.37 19.08
CA ALA A 290 16.13 -16.71 18.65
C ALA A 290 15.57 -15.78 19.74
N GLU A 291 15.44 -16.28 20.97
CA GLU A 291 15.00 -15.46 22.12
C GLU A 291 15.92 -14.26 22.35
N GLU A 292 17.23 -14.46 22.34
CA GLU A 292 18.21 -13.38 22.53
C GLU A 292 18.03 -12.28 21.48
N MET A 293 17.87 -12.66 20.21
CA MET A 293 17.69 -11.72 19.11
C MET A 293 16.36 -10.97 19.19
N TYR A 294 15.26 -11.65 19.52
CA TYR A 294 13.96 -10.99 19.71
C TYR A 294 13.96 -10.06 20.93
N ARG A 295 14.61 -10.42 22.04
CA ARG A 295 14.75 -9.54 23.21
C ARG A 295 15.57 -8.29 22.90
N LYS A 296 16.63 -8.43 22.11
CA LYS A 296 17.41 -7.28 21.63
C LYS A 296 16.58 -6.35 20.75
N SER A 297 15.80 -6.91 19.82
CA SER A 297 14.87 -6.14 18.99
C SER A 297 13.81 -5.44 19.84
N LEU A 298 13.18 -6.17 20.77
CA LEU A 298 12.13 -5.68 21.66
C LEU A 298 12.61 -4.49 22.49
N LEU A 299 13.76 -4.62 23.15
CA LEU A 299 14.33 -3.54 23.95
C LEU A 299 14.53 -2.26 23.14
N ILE A 300 14.99 -2.39 21.89
CA ILE A 300 15.18 -1.24 21.02
C ILE A 300 13.84 -0.65 20.59
N ASN A 301 12.87 -1.48 20.20
CA ASN A 301 11.54 -1.04 19.78
C ASN A 301 10.79 -0.33 20.92
N GLU A 302 10.89 -0.83 22.16
CA GLU A 302 10.32 -0.17 23.34
C GLU A 302 11.00 1.18 23.61
N ASP A 303 12.33 1.24 23.55
CA ASP A 303 13.08 2.48 23.81
C ASP A 303 12.79 3.59 22.78
N ILE A 304 12.56 3.23 21.51
CA ILE A 304 12.16 4.20 20.46
C ILE A 304 10.64 4.39 20.35
N GLY A 305 9.85 3.75 21.21
CA GLY A 305 8.38 3.87 21.22
C GLY A 305 7.65 3.20 20.05
N ARG A 306 8.29 2.29 19.32
CA ARG A 306 7.74 1.64 18.12
C ARG A 306 6.87 0.44 18.50
N LYS A 307 5.61 0.72 18.80
CA LYS A 307 4.61 -0.27 19.28
C LYS A 307 4.43 -1.48 18.36
N GLU A 308 4.40 -1.29 17.05
CA GLU A 308 4.22 -2.40 16.09
C GLU A 308 5.41 -3.38 16.12
N GLY A 309 6.63 -2.86 16.20
CA GLY A 309 7.84 -3.67 16.33
C GLY A 309 7.85 -4.45 17.64
N ALA A 310 7.58 -3.78 18.76
CA ALA A 310 7.49 -4.42 20.06
C ALA A 310 6.41 -5.51 20.11
N ALA A 311 5.23 -5.25 19.53
CA ALA A 311 4.16 -6.23 19.43
C ALA A 311 4.57 -7.47 18.63
N SER A 312 5.32 -7.28 17.54
CA SER A 312 5.84 -8.36 16.71
C SER A 312 6.87 -9.19 17.45
N ASP A 313 7.78 -8.55 18.19
CA ASP A 313 8.78 -9.24 19.01
C ASP A 313 8.14 -10.03 20.16
N TYR A 314 7.12 -9.48 20.83
CA TYR A 314 6.33 -10.23 21.81
C TYR A 314 5.65 -11.45 21.19
N SER A 315 5.04 -11.34 20.01
CA SER A 315 4.44 -12.49 19.31
C SER A 315 5.49 -13.57 18.99
N ASN A 316 6.67 -13.16 18.53
CA ASN A 316 7.76 -14.07 18.22
C ASN A 316 8.34 -14.76 19.46
N LEU A 317 8.46 -14.05 20.60
CA LEU A 317 8.80 -14.64 21.89
C LEU A 317 7.72 -15.65 22.35
N GLY A 318 6.45 -15.35 22.11
CA GLY A 318 5.35 -16.29 22.34
C GLY A 318 5.54 -17.60 21.55
N ASN A 319 5.94 -17.50 20.28
CA ASN A 319 6.26 -18.67 19.46
C ASN A 319 7.42 -19.48 20.04
N VAL A 320 8.50 -18.83 20.47
CA VAL A 320 9.66 -19.49 21.11
C VAL A 320 9.23 -20.28 22.34
N TYR A 321 8.48 -19.66 23.25
CA TYR A 321 8.04 -20.33 24.48
C TYR A 321 7.05 -21.46 24.20
N TRP A 322 6.18 -21.32 23.20
CA TRP A 322 5.26 -22.39 22.84
C TRP A 322 6.00 -23.60 22.27
N ILE A 323 7.00 -23.40 21.40
CA ILE A 323 7.83 -24.50 20.89
C ILE A 323 8.57 -25.21 22.03
N ARG A 324 9.06 -24.47 23.04
CA ARG A 324 9.66 -25.04 24.25
C ARG A 324 8.68 -25.74 25.20
N GLY A 325 7.37 -25.53 25.03
CA GLY A 325 6.34 -26.06 25.91
C GLY A 325 6.05 -25.20 27.16
N ASP A 326 6.64 -24.01 27.27
CA ASP A 326 6.30 -23.04 28.33
C ASP A 326 5.03 -22.26 27.92
N LEU A 327 3.89 -22.95 28.01
CA LEU A 327 2.60 -22.44 27.52
C LEU A 327 2.14 -21.18 28.27
N ALA A 328 2.48 -21.08 29.56
CA ALA A 328 2.13 -19.93 30.39
C ALA A 328 2.85 -18.66 29.92
N LYS A 329 4.18 -18.73 29.69
CA LYS A 329 4.91 -17.59 29.13
C LYS A 329 4.51 -17.29 27.70
N ALA A 330 4.24 -18.32 26.89
CA ALA A 330 3.76 -18.11 25.53
C ALA A 330 2.45 -17.30 25.49
N GLU A 331 1.46 -17.66 26.33
CA GLU A 331 0.22 -16.89 26.45
C GLU A 331 0.48 -15.45 26.95
N GLU A 332 1.34 -15.27 27.95
CA GLU A 332 1.70 -13.93 28.46
C GLU A 332 2.25 -13.04 27.33
N MET A 333 3.20 -13.56 26.55
CA MET A 333 3.80 -12.82 25.44
C MET A 333 2.77 -12.51 24.34
N TYR A 334 1.90 -13.44 23.98
CA TYR A 334 0.83 -13.17 23.02
C TYR A 334 -0.17 -12.13 23.49
N ARG A 335 -0.50 -12.10 24.79
CA ARG A 335 -1.38 -11.06 25.36
C ARG A 335 -0.74 -9.68 25.30
N LYS A 336 0.56 -9.55 25.65
CA LYS A 336 1.31 -8.29 25.49
C LYS A 336 1.32 -7.81 24.03
N SER A 337 1.54 -8.73 23.09
CA SER A 337 1.44 -8.45 21.66
C SER A 337 0.03 -7.96 21.27
N LEU A 338 -1.01 -8.64 21.75
CA LEU A 338 -2.40 -8.32 21.45
C LEU A 338 -2.80 -6.93 21.95
N GLU A 339 -2.42 -6.57 23.18
CA GLU A 339 -2.68 -5.25 23.76
C GLU A 339 -2.08 -4.12 22.91
N LEU A 340 -0.84 -4.30 22.44
CA LEU A 340 -0.19 -3.33 21.57
C LEU A 340 -0.89 -3.23 20.20
N PHE A 341 -1.24 -4.36 19.58
CA PHE A 341 -1.96 -4.36 18.29
C PHE A 341 -3.38 -3.79 18.39
N ILE A 342 -4.07 -3.96 19.52
CA ILE A 342 -5.34 -3.26 19.83
C ILE A 342 -5.09 -1.76 19.88
N SER A 343 -4.04 -1.31 20.58
CA SER A 343 -3.76 0.13 20.75
C SER A 343 -3.46 0.86 19.43
N ILE A 344 -2.98 0.14 18.41
CA ILE A 344 -2.69 0.70 17.08
C ILE A 344 -3.73 0.33 16.01
N GLY A 345 -4.82 -0.37 16.38
CA GLY A 345 -5.93 -0.69 15.47
C GLY A 345 -5.61 -1.73 14.38
N SER A 346 -4.67 -2.65 14.60
CA SER A 346 -4.30 -3.66 13.60
C SER A 346 -5.22 -4.89 13.64
N GLU A 347 -6.40 -4.79 13.02
CA GLU A 347 -7.44 -5.84 13.06
C GLU A 347 -6.95 -7.23 12.63
N ASN A 348 -6.11 -7.31 11.61
CA ASN A 348 -5.59 -8.58 11.10
C ASN A 348 -4.67 -9.27 12.13
N MET A 349 -3.81 -8.49 12.79
CA MET A 349 -2.92 -9.01 13.82
C MET A 349 -3.68 -9.42 15.08
N ILE A 350 -4.73 -8.66 15.44
CA ILE A 350 -5.65 -8.99 16.54
C ILE A 350 -6.31 -10.35 16.29
N LYS A 351 -6.88 -10.56 15.09
CA LYS A 351 -7.50 -11.84 14.69
C LYS A 351 -6.49 -13.00 14.76
N LYS A 352 -5.28 -12.80 14.24
CA LYS A 352 -4.20 -13.80 14.26
C LYS A 352 -3.81 -14.19 15.70
N LEU A 353 -3.64 -13.21 16.58
CA LEU A 353 -3.25 -13.46 17.97
C LEU A 353 -4.35 -14.14 18.78
N ASN A 354 -5.60 -13.74 18.59
CA ASN A 354 -6.74 -14.42 19.21
C ASN A 354 -6.82 -15.89 18.78
N PHE A 355 -6.56 -16.18 17.50
CA PHE A 355 -6.45 -17.56 17.01
C PHE A 355 -5.30 -18.31 17.71
N LEU A 356 -4.09 -17.73 17.75
CA LEU A 356 -2.92 -18.37 18.39
C LEU A 356 -3.15 -18.65 19.89
N ILE A 357 -3.72 -17.69 20.63
CA ILE A 357 -4.06 -17.87 22.04
C ILE A 357 -5.10 -18.98 22.22
N THR A 358 -6.08 -19.08 21.32
CA THR A 358 -7.11 -20.12 21.36
C THR A 358 -6.52 -21.50 21.08
N ASP A 359 -5.72 -21.64 20.02
CA ASP A 359 -5.05 -22.90 19.65
C ASP A 359 -4.09 -23.37 20.77
N LEU A 360 -3.35 -22.45 21.39
CA LEU A 360 -2.51 -22.73 22.56
C LEU A 360 -3.32 -23.31 23.71
N LYS A 361 -4.48 -22.71 24.04
CA LYS A 361 -5.36 -23.19 25.13
C LYS A 361 -6.01 -24.53 24.85
N GLN A 362 -6.25 -24.85 23.57
CA GLN A 362 -6.82 -26.12 23.14
C GLN A 362 -5.79 -27.26 23.06
N GLY A 363 -4.54 -27.02 23.50
CA GLY A 363 -3.47 -28.02 23.47
C GLY A 363 -2.80 -28.15 22.10
N GLY A 364 -2.93 -27.13 21.25
CA GLY A 364 -2.22 -27.04 19.99
C GLY A 364 -0.70 -27.16 20.19
N ARG A 365 -0.03 -27.73 19.18
CA ARG A 365 1.44 -27.80 19.15
C ARG A 365 1.99 -26.82 18.13
N MET A 366 2.77 -25.86 18.58
CA MET A 366 3.58 -25.01 17.70
C MET A 366 4.86 -25.75 17.31
N THR A 367 5.24 -25.61 16.05
CA THR A 367 6.53 -26.10 15.55
C THR A 367 7.17 -25.00 14.72
N SER A 368 8.50 -24.99 14.64
CA SER A 368 9.23 -24.10 13.73
C SER A 368 8.75 -24.23 12.27
N GLN A 369 8.20 -25.40 11.89
CA GLN A 369 7.61 -25.65 10.56
C GLN A 369 6.28 -24.91 10.31
N LYS A 370 5.45 -24.70 11.34
CA LYS A 370 4.18 -23.95 11.22
C LYS A 370 4.41 -22.44 11.06
N LEU A 371 5.58 -21.94 11.44
CA LEU A 371 5.94 -20.51 11.35
C LEU A 371 6.47 -20.10 9.97
N LEU A 372 6.83 -21.07 9.12
CA LEU A 372 7.16 -20.89 7.70
C LEU A 372 5.94 -20.96 6.77
N GLN A 373 4.76 -21.23 7.32
CA GLN A 373 3.50 -21.20 6.58
C GLN A 373 2.97 -19.76 6.54
N PRO A 374 2.24 -19.37 5.49
CA PRO A 374 2.36 -18.09 4.78
C PRO A 374 2.38 -16.81 5.59
N ILE A 375 3.02 -15.77 5.00
CA ILE A 375 2.57 -14.39 5.23
C ILE A 375 1.04 -14.46 5.08
N THR A 376 0.34 -14.26 6.19
CA THR A 376 -1.12 -14.50 6.29
C THR A 376 -1.88 -13.68 5.25
N VAL A 377 -1.26 -12.61 4.74
CA VAL A 377 -1.63 -11.80 3.57
C VAL A 377 -1.94 -12.66 2.33
N CYS A 378 -1.13 -13.66 1.98
CA CYS A 378 -1.34 -14.44 0.75
C CYS A 378 -2.65 -15.25 0.78
N ARG A 379 -3.09 -15.76 1.94
CA ARG A 379 -4.36 -16.50 2.06
C ARG A 379 -5.58 -15.58 2.17
N GLN A 380 -5.44 -14.38 2.74
CA GLN A 380 -6.55 -13.41 2.78
C GLN A 380 -6.79 -12.74 1.42
N CYS A 381 -5.74 -12.54 0.62
CA CYS A 381 -5.82 -11.84 -0.66
C CYS A 381 -5.86 -12.76 -1.90
N ASP A 382 -5.45 -14.03 -1.76
CA ASP A 382 -5.52 -15.07 -2.80
C ASP A 382 -5.86 -16.43 -2.16
N PRO A 383 -7.15 -16.65 -1.80
CA PRO A 383 -7.60 -17.86 -1.12
C PRO A 383 -7.26 -19.15 -1.87
N ASP A 384 -7.20 -19.06 -3.20
CA ASP A 384 -6.92 -20.17 -4.12
C ASP A 384 -5.43 -20.30 -4.50
N MET A 385 -4.57 -19.39 -4.00
CA MET A 385 -3.12 -19.33 -4.29
C MET A 385 -2.78 -19.32 -5.80
N GLN A 386 -3.70 -18.88 -6.65
CA GLN A 386 -3.54 -18.92 -8.12
C GLN A 386 -2.41 -18.02 -8.61
N HIS A 387 -2.10 -16.95 -7.88
CA HIS A 387 -1.16 -15.89 -8.28
C HIS A 387 0.21 -16.02 -7.61
N SER A 388 0.41 -17.06 -6.79
CA SER A 388 1.56 -17.22 -5.89
C SER A 388 2.38 -18.49 -6.21
N ARG A 389 2.52 -18.82 -7.49
CA ARG A 389 3.25 -20.03 -7.93
C ARG A 389 4.71 -20.02 -7.44
N SER A 390 5.41 -18.88 -7.59
CA SER A 390 6.80 -18.69 -7.09
C SER A 390 6.93 -18.94 -5.58
N TYR A 391 5.95 -18.51 -4.80
CA TYR A 391 5.89 -18.75 -3.35
C TYR A 391 5.59 -20.21 -3.00
N MET A 392 4.64 -20.85 -3.69
CA MET A 392 4.30 -22.25 -3.47
C MET A 392 5.48 -23.16 -3.84
N ASP A 393 6.18 -22.83 -4.91
CA ASP A 393 7.40 -23.51 -5.33
C ASP A 393 8.53 -23.30 -4.31
N ALA A 394 8.68 -22.08 -3.78
CA ALA A 394 9.63 -21.75 -2.73
C ALA A 394 9.37 -22.54 -1.42
N VAL A 395 8.13 -22.58 -0.95
CA VAL A 395 7.73 -23.34 0.24
C VAL A 395 7.90 -24.84 0.02
N SER A 396 7.54 -25.34 -1.17
CA SER A 396 7.73 -26.75 -1.54
C SER A 396 9.22 -27.13 -1.56
N ALA A 397 10.04 -26.32 -2.23
CA ALA A 397 11.49 -26.52 -2.32
C ALA A 397 12.16 -26.46 -0.94
N PHE A 398 11.75 -25.55 -0.06
CA PHE A 398 12.25 -25.49 1.31
C PHE A 398 11.92 -26.77 2.10
N ASN A 399 10.66 -27.21 2.06
CA ASN A 399 10.26 -28.45 2.73
C ASN A 399 11.07 -29.65 2.20
N GLN A 400 11.33 -29.71 0.89
CA GLN A 400 12.15 -30.75 0.29
C GLN A 400 13.62 -30.70 0.73
N ARG A 401 14.26 -29.51 0.73
CA ARG A 401 15.66 -29.34 1.17
C ARG A 401 15.85 -29.70 2.64
N ARG A 402 14.91 -29.33 3.51
CA ARG A 402 14.96 -29.69 4.95
C ARG A 402 14.73 -31.19 5.18
N LEU A 403 13.85 -31.83 4.42
CA LEU A 403 13.70 -33.30 4.44
C LEU A 403 14.97 -34.02 3.96
N ALA A 404 15.66 -33.46 2.95
CA ALA A 404 16.94 -33.98 2.48
C ALA A 404 18.05 -33.82 3.53
N GLY A 405 18.16 -32.65 4.18
CA GLY A 405 19.13 -32.44 5.28
C GLY A 405 18.86 -33.32 6.51
N LYS A 406 17.58 -33.63 6.82
CA LYS A 406 17.23 -34.62 7.86
C LYS A 406 17.61 -36.05 7.47
N LYS A 407 17.58 -36.40 6.17
CA LYS A 407 18.04 -37.72 5.68
C LYS A 407 19.57 -37.83 5.74
N GLU A 408 20.31 -36.76 5.43
CA GLU A 408 21.78 -36.75 5.55
C GLU A 408 22.25 -36.87 7.01
N GLN A 409 21.52 -36.27 7.97
CA GLN A 409 21.80 -36.48 9.41
C GLN A 409 21.41 -37.87 9.94
N GLN A 410 20.63 -38.67 9.19
CA GLN A 410 20.25 -40.04 9.58
C GLN A 410 21.10 -41.13 8.91
N VAL A 411 22.04 -40.79 8.02
CA VAL A 411 22.98 -41.74 7.41
C VAL A 411 24.41 -41.38 7.80
N ILE A 412 24.69 -41.41 9.11
CA ILE A 412 26.03 -41.72 9.59
C ILE A 412 25.93 -43.16 10.12
N THR A 413 26.01 -44.12 9.21
CA THR A 413 26.24 -45.51 9.57
C THR A 413 27.67 -45.57 10.09
N VAL A 414 27.81 -45.68 11.41
CA VAL A 414 29.07 -46.11 12.02
C VAL A 414 29.39 -47.49 11.44
N THR A 415 30.50 -47.58 10.72
CA THR A 415 31.15 -48.85 10.37
C THR A 415 32.38 -49.01 11.23
#